data_AF-Q0JIV4-F1
#
_entry.id   AF-Q0JIV4-F1
#
_cell.length_a   1.000
_cell.length_b   1.000
_cell.length_c   1.000
_cell.angle_alpha   90.00
_cell.angle_beta   90.00
_cell.angle_gamma   90.00
#
_symmetry.space_group_name_H-M   'P 1'
#
loop_
_entity.id
_entity.type
_entity.pdbx_description
1 polymer ?
#
loop_
_entity_poly.entity_id
_entity_poly.type
_entity_poly.pdbx_seq_one_letter_code
_entity_poly.pdbx_strand_id
1 'polypeptide(L)'
;SFKGFNGKNPILVGPWGGLGGTLWDDGVHSTVRQVVITHGAAIDSIKIEYDLKGKSVWSEKHGGDGGTKTDQVKLDYPQEILTSVSGYYGSLGGCIVVRSLTFRSNLSKYGPFGSEEGTPFSLPVAVTGKVIGFHGKSGWFLDSIGCHFKKEKNATPSSNAPSALRSITRPHDKNGNRYADSNAGYDMVLAVRDRGDSYSVLTSNNPKEQYPNQSQDATLWNKMVSLPSFYSDNGTMTISTPVRFGPWGGNGGTIFDDGIYTGVRQINLKRGLGISTMKVLYDRNGQAIWGDKRGSSGAARAEKVVFDFPSEILTHITGYFSSTMIMGSTVIKSLTFHTTKKSHGPFGD
;
A
#
# COMPACT_ATOMS: atom_id res chain seq x y z
N SER A 1 7.16 21.67 -26.38
CA SER A 1 8.49 21.20 -26.79
C SER A 1 9.47 21.39 -25.64
N PHE A 2 9.75 20.34 -24.87
CA PHE A 2 10.85 20.31 -23.91
C PHE A 2 11.66 19.04 -24.17
N LYS A 3 12.82 19.22 -24.80
CA LYS A 3 13.88 18.23 -24.93
C LYS A 3 14.65 18.13 -23.60
N GLY A 4 14.90 16.90 -23.17
CA GLY A 4 16.11 16.54 -22.41
C GLY A 4 16.03 16.55 -20.88
N PHE A 5 15.57 15.44 -20.30
CA PHE A 5 16.13 14.91 -19.05
C PHE A 5 16.30 13.40 -19.18
N ASN A 6 17.53 12.98 -19.50
CA ASN A 6 17.95 11.58 -19.43
C ASN A 6 17.96 11.13 -17.95
N GLY A 7 17.07 10.18 -17.59
CA GLY A 7 17.36 9.15 -16.59
C GLY A 7 16.70 9.20 -15.20
N LYS A 8 15.73 10.08 -14.88
CA LYS A 8 15.08 10.09 -13.55
C LYS A 8 13.64 10.63 -13.59
N ASN A 9 12.67 9.79 -13.96
CA ASN A 9 11.27 10.17 -13.78
C ASN A 9 10.96 10.29 -12.27
N PRO A 10 10.27 11.36 -11.84
CA PRO A 10 9.80 11.47 -10.47
C PRO A 10 8.84 10.32 -10.15
N ILE A 11 8.86 9.88 -8.90
CA ILE A 11 7.99 8.84 -8.39
C ILE A 11 6.72 9.51 -7.87
N LEU A 12 5.57 9.11 -8.41
CA LEU A 12 4.28 9.50 -7.86
C LEU A 12 3.98 8.66 -6.63
N VAL A 13 3.59 9.31 -5.53
CA VAL A 13 3.20 8.62 -4.29
C VAL A 13 1.86 9.14 -3.79
N GLY A 14 0.98 8.22 -3.40
CA GLY A 14 -0.40 8.53 -3.05
C GLY A 14 -1.31 8.59 -4.29
N PRO A 15 -2.43 9.34 -4.26
CA PRO A 15 -2.88 10.19 -3.16
C PRO A 15 -3.53 9.38 -2.01
N TRP A 16 -3.43 9.90 -0.80
CA TRP A 16 -4.14 9.41 0.39
C TRP A 16 -5.27 10.35 0.74
N GLY A 17 -6.44 9.80 1.09
CA GLY A 17 -7.66 10.56 1.36
C GLY A 17 -8.83 10.15 0.46
N GLY A 18 -9.92 10.93 0.50
CA GLY A 18 -11.17 10.61 -0.14
C GLY A 18 -11.19 10.74 -1.66
N LEU A 19 -12.30 10.31 -2.26
CA LEU A 19 -12.57 10.38 -3.70
C LEU A 19 -13.32 11.66 -4.11
N GLY A 20 -13.64 12.53 -3.16
CA GLY A 20 -14.36 13.80 -3.38
C GLY A 20 -13.49 14.91 -3.99
N GLY A 21 -14.08 16.06 -4.26
CA GLY A 21 -13.37 17.22 -4.79
C GLY A 21 -12.91 17.12 -6.25
N THR A 22 -12.30 18.19 -6.75
CA THR A 22 -11.71 18.28 -8.09
C THR A 22 -10.24 17.88 -8.06
N LEU A 23 -9.76 17.23 -9.12
CA LEU A 23 -8.37 16.80 -9.24
C LEU A 23 -7.45 17.99 -9.53
N TRP A 24 -6.30 18.04 -8.88
CA TRP A 24 -5.26 19.03 -9.08
C TRP A 24 -3.87 18.39 -9.03
N ASP A 25 -2.91 18.99 -9.74
CA ASP A 25 -1.50 18.60 -9.74
C ASP A 25 -0.66 19.86 -10.02
N ASP A 26 0.21 20.23 -9.09
CA ASP A 26 1.10 21.38 -9.25
C ASP A 26 2.28 21.10 -10.21
N GLY A 27 2.44 19.84 -10.63
CA GLY A 27 3.53 19.38 -11.45
C GLY A 27 4.84 19.20 -10.67
N VAL A 28 5.95 19.24 -11.40
CA VAL A 28 7.28 18.90 -10.89
C VAL A 28 8.18 20.13 -10.86
N HIS A 29 8.71 20.41 -9.68
CA HIS A 29 9.57 21.56 -9.37
C HIS A 29 10.96 21.12 -8.90
N SER A 30 11.82 22.08 -8.53
CA SER A 30 13.18 21.77 -8.05
C SER A 30 13.19 21.36 -6.58
N THR A 31 12.40 22.05 -5.75
CA THR A 31 12.11 21.68 -4.36
C THR A 31 10.92 22.50 -3.83
N VAL A 32 10.49 22.23 -2.60
CA VAL A 32 9.50 23.01 -1.85
C VAL A 32 10.26 24.03 -1.00
N ARG A 33 9.82 25.29 -0.97
CA ARG A 33 10.36 26.35 -0.10
C ARG A 33 9.49 26.58 1.12
N GLN A 34 8.17 26.63 0.91
CA GLN A 34 7.21 26.93 1.96
C GLN A 34 5.88 26.22 1.72
N VAL A 35 5.23 25.78 2.78
CA VAL A 35 3.84 25.32 2.76
C VAL A 35 3.01 26.20 3.69
N VAL A 36 1.93 26.77 3.19
CA VAL A 36 0.89 27.43 3.98
C VAL A 36 -0.26 26.43 4.12
N ILE A 37 -0.64 26.13 5.35
CA ILE A 37 -1.65 25.13 5.68
C ILE A 37 -2.73 25.74 6.56
N THR A 38 -3.97 25.70 6.10
CA THR A 38 -5.15 26.13 6.85
C THR A 38 -5.90 24.90 7.34
N HIS A 39 -6.16 24.84 8.64
CA HIS A 39 -6.71 23.66 9.29
C HIS A 39 -7.59 24.00 10.51
N GLY A 40 -8.33 22.99 10.93
CA GLY A 40 -9.12 22.97 12.16
C GLY A 40 -9.31 21.53 12.60
N ALA A 41 -10.52 20.99 12.40
CA ALA A 41 -10.74 19.56 12.59
C ALA A 41 -10.08 18.72 11.48
N ALA A 42 -10.04 19.23 10.25
CA ALA A 42 -9.38 18.63 9.09
C ALA A 42 -8.44 19.65 8.44
N ILE A 43 -7.80 19.26 7.34
CA ILE A 43 -7.08 20.20 6.49
C ILE A 43 -8.07 20.86 5.52
N ASP A 44 -8.30 22.16 5.69
CA ASP A 44 -9.23 22.95 4.89
C ASP A 44 -8.59 23.34 3.56
N SER A 45 -7.35 23.84 3.59
CA SER A 45 -6.59 24.14 2.37
C SER A 45 -5.09 24.14 2.55
N ILE A 46 -4.38 23.98 1.42
CA ILE A 46 -2.93 24.14 1.31
C ILE A 46 -2.57 25.06 0.15
N LYS A 47 -1.46 25.79 0.30
CA LYS A 47 -0.82 26.56 -0.77
C LYS A 47 0.69 26.44 -0.62
N ILE A 48 1.39 26.13 -1.71
CA ILE A 48 2.81 25.76 -1.68
C ILE A 48 3.62 26.77 -2.49
N GLU A 49 4.74 27.21 -1.91
CA GLU A 49 5.80 27.92 -2.63
C GLU A 49 6.85 26.90 -3.06
N TYR A 50 7.09 26.81 -4.36
CA TYR A 50 8.10 25.96 -4.95
C TYR A 50 9.31 26.77 -5.42
N ASP A 51 10.46 26.10 -5.47
CA ASP A 51 11.60 26.55 -6.25
C ASP A 51 11.53 25.99 -7.67
N LEU A 52 11.58 26.87 -8.66
CA LEU A 52 11.78 26.51 -10.05
C LEU A 52 13.10 27.11 -10.55
N LYS A 53 14.19 26.35 -10.39
CA LYS A 53 15.55 26.72 -10.82
C LYS A 53 16.00 28.07 -10.20
N GLY A 54 15.77 28.25 -8.90
CA GLY A 54 16.12 29.47 -8.17
C GLY A 54 15.01 30.53 -8.12
N LYS A 55 13.97 30.41 -8.96
CA LYS A 55 12.82 31.32 -8.95
C LYS A 55 11.72 30.78 -8.03
N SER A 56 11.19 31.64 -7.16
CA SER A 56 9.99 31.33 -6.37
C SER A 56 8.75 31.32 -7.26
N VAL A 57 7.93 30.27 -7.13
CA VAL A 57 6.63 30.14 -7.79
C VAL A 57 5.62 29.60 -6.78
N TRP A 58 4.50 30.30 -6.61
CA TRP A 58 3.39 29.83 -5.80
C TRP A 58 2.44 28.93 -6.60
N SER A 59 1.93 27.90 -5.94
CA SER A 59 0.79 27.12 -6.43
C SER A 59 -0.51 27.91 -6.33
N GLU A 60 -1.55 27.41 -6.99
CA GLU A 60 -2.93 27.73 -6.62
C GLU A 60 -3.23 27.23 -5.20
N LYS A 61 -4.26 27.78 -4.57
CA LYS A 61 -4.76 27.27 -3.28
C LYS A 61 -5.63 26.04 -3.53
N HIS A 62 -5.30 24.93 -2.88
CA HIS A 62 -6.05 23.67 -2.98
C HIS A 62 -6.87 23.47 -1.71
N GLY A 63 -8.20 23.48 -1.84
CA GLY A 63 -9.14 23.38 -0.73
C GLY A 63 -9.99 24.64 -0.52
N GLY A 64 -10.81 24.64 0.53
CA GLY A 64 -11.79 25.70 0.81
C GLY A 64 -11.22 26.91 1.53
N ASP A 65 -12.12 27.81 1.92
CA ASP A 65 -11.84 29.03 2.71
C ASP A 65 -12.19 28.85 4.20
N GLY A 66 -12.34 27.59 4.64
CA GLY A 66 -12.63 27.24 6.02
C GLY A 66 -11.40 27.30 6.94
N GLY A 67 -11.44 26.48 7.99
CA GLY A 67 -10.38 26.37 8.99
C GLY A 67 -10.40 27.50 10.01
N THR A 68 -9.76 27.24 11.16
CA THR A 68 -9.68 28.20 12.27
C THR A 68 -8.25 28.65 12.55
N LYS A 69 -7.27 27.96 11.98
CA LYS A 69 -5.84 28.24 12.13
C LYS A 69 -5.15 28.15 10.77
N THR A 70 -4.15 29.01 10.58
CA THR A 70 -3.26 28.94 9.43
C THR A 70 -1.83 28.96 9.91
N ASP A 71 -1.09 27.92 9.57
CA ASP A 71 0.33 27.78 9.90
C ASP A 71 1.18 27.86 8.64
N GLN A 72 2.43 28.29 8.81
CA GLN A 72 3.40 28.39 7.73
C GLN A 72 4.62 27.52 8.05
N VAL A 73 4.86 26.52 7.21
CA VAL A 73 6.07 25.70 7.23
C VAL A 73 7.05 26.31 6.25
N LYS A 74 7.94 27.16 6.72
CA LYS A 74 9.01 27.76 5.91
C LYS A 74 10.30 26.99 6.13
N LEU A 75 10.84 26.43 5.04
CA LEU A 75 12.09 25.66 5.07
C LEU A 75 13.27 26.62 4.88
N ASP A 76 14.38 26.35 5.56
CA ASP A 76 15.63 27.11 5.41
C ASP A 76 16.33 26.77 4.08
N TYR A 77 15.83 27.34 2.99
CA TYR A 77 16.34 27.10 1.64
C TYR A 77 17.72 27.75 1.43
N PRO A 78 18.68 27.06 0.79
CA PRO A 78 18.59 25.72 0.18
C PRO A 78 18.99 24.53 1.05
N GLN A 79 19.34 24.74 2.33
CA GLN A 79 19.90 23.70 3.22
C GLN A 79 18.85 22.69 3.71
N GLU A 80 17.63 23.16 3.89
CA GLU A 80 16.50 22.36 4.32
C GLU A 80 15.63 21.92 3.15
N ILE A 81 15.44 20.61 3.03
CA ILE A 81 14.66 19.97 1.98
C ILE A 81 13.55 19.13 2.60
N LEU A 82 12.36 19.20 2.02
CA LEU A 82 11.25 18.36 2.42
C LEU A 82 11.49 16.91 1.97
N THR A 83 11.62 15.99 2.92
CA THR A 83 11.98 14.58 2.64
C THR A 83 10.79 13.63 2.80
N SER A 84 9.78 13.98 3.60
CA SER A 84 8.63 13.12 3.84
C SER A 84 7.39 13.91 4.25
N VAL A 85 6.23 13.31 4.02
CA VAL A 85 4.90 13.80 4.37
C VAL A 85 4.13 12.62 4.94
N SER A 86 3.50 12.84 6.07
CA SER A 86 2.65 11.86 6.75
C SER A 86 1.41 12.55 7.29
N GLY A 87 0.42 11.78 7.71
CA GLY A 87 -0.80 12.34 8.26
C GLY A 87 -1.88 11.28 8.45
N TYR A 88 -3.10 11.75 8.62
CA TYR A 88 -4.28 10.92 8.75
C TYR A 88 -5.36 11.39 7.78
N TYR A 89 -6.18 10.46 7.28
CA TYR A 89 -7.39 10.78 6.54
C TYR A 89 -8.57 9.98 7.10
N GLY A 90 -9.78 10.52 7.00
CA GLY A 90 -10.94 9.92 7.64
C GLY A 90 -12.21 10.69 7.38
N SER A 91 -13.32 10.15 7.89
CA SER A 91 -14.65 10.76 7.73
C SER A 91 -14.78 12.02 8.59
N LEU A 92 -15.17 13.12 7.96
CA LEU A 92 -15.67 14.33 8.60
C LEU A 92 -17.01 14.69 7.96
N GLY A 93 -18.10 14.65 8.73
CA GLY A 93 -19.44 14.95 8.20
C GLY A 93 -19.92 14.01 7.10
N GLY A 94 -19.38 12.78 7.02
CA GLY A 94 -19.71 11.80 5.98
C GLY A 94 -18.82 11.84 4.74
N CYS A 95 -17.97 12.86 4.60
CA CYS A 95 -16.96 12.95 3.54
C CYS A 95 -15.60 12.47 4.05
N ILE A 96 -14.89 11.65 3.28
CA ILE A 96 -13.50 11.30 3.61
C ILE A 96 -12.58 12.43 3.16
N VAL A 97 -11.81 12.99 4.08
CA VAL A 97 -10.89 14.11 3.84
C VAL A 97 -9.55 13.87 4.55
N VAL A 98 -8.52 14.62 4.17
CA VAL A 98 -7.25 14.66 4.91
C VAL A 98 -7.50 15.34 6.26
N ARG A 99 -7.35 14.59 7.35
CA ARG A 99 -7.62 15.02 8.72
C ARG A 99 -6.42 15.72 9.34
N SER A 100 -5.21 15.24 9.03
CA SER A 100 -3.97 15.89 9.45
C SER A 100 -2.83 15.73 8.47
N LEU A 101 -1.87 16.65 8.58
CA LEU A 101 -0.61 16.62 7.86
C LEU A 101 0.56 16.91 8.79
N THR A 102 1.65 16.21 8.55
CA THR A 102 2.95 16.40 9.18
C THR A 102 3.99 16.40 8.07
N PHE A 103 4.80 17.46 8.03
CA PHE A 103 5.89 17.61 7.08
C PHE A 103 7.20 17.31 7.78
N ARG A 104 8.06 16.50 7.16
CA ARG A 104 9.39 16.17 7.69
C ARG A 104 10.44 16.56 6.68
N SER A 105 11.39 17.38 7.12
CA SER A 105 12.58 17.73 6.37
C SER A 105 13.78 16.90 6.83
N ASN A 106 14.93 17.13 6.20
CA ASN A 106 16.22 16.63 6.67
C ASN A 106 16.67 17.25 8.01
N LEU A 107 16.08 18.36 8.45
CA LEU A 107 16.48 19.08 9.67
C LEU A 107 15.43 19.03 10.78
N SER A 108 14.14 19.03 10.43
CA SER A 108 13.03 19.33 11.34
C SER A 108 11.77 18.51 11.03
N LYS A 109 10.86 18.48 12.01
CA LYS A 109 9.49 17.97 11.88
C LYS A 109 8.52 19.11 12.13
N TYR A 110 7.53 19.28 11.25
CA TYR A 110 6.50 20.31 11.32
C TYR A 110 5.12 19.67 11.40
N GLY A 111 4.34 20.05 12.41
CA GLY A 111 3.02 19.49 12.70
C GLY A 111 3.02 18.53 13.92
N PRO A 112 1.93 17.78 14.13
CA PRO A 112 0.80 17.63 13.23
C PRO A 112 -0.06 18.89 13.13
N PHE A 113 -0.59 19.15 11.94
CA PHE A 113 -1.63 20.15 11.69
C PHE A 113 -2.95 19.40 11.47
N GLY A 114 -4.07 19.92 11.98
CA GLY A 114 -5.37 19.22 11.99
C GLY A 114 -5.52 18.20 13.12
N SER A 115 -6.32 17.14 12.89
CA SER A 115 -6.57 16.05 13.85
C SER A 115 -6.02 14.71 13.38
N GLU A 116 -5.31 13.98 14.23
CA GLU A 116 -4.74 12.65 13.96
C GLU A 116 -5.80 11.54 14.09
N GLU A 117 -6.90 11.68 13.34
CA GLU A 117 -8.05 10.76 13.36
C GLU A 117 -8.21 10.02 12.02
N GLY A 118 -8.55 8.73 12.09
CA GLY A 118 -8.81 7.89 10.91
C GLY A 118 -7.61 7.02 10.53
N THR A 119 -7.36 6.88 9.24
CA THR A 119 -6.30 6.03 8.70
C THR A 119 -4.99 6.79 8.55
N PRO A 120 -3.90 6.34 9.21
CA PRO A 120 -2.60 6.96 9.03
C PRO A 120 -2.02 6.67 7.64
N PHE A 121 -1.24 7.60 7.13
CA PHE A 121 -0.40 7.44 5.96
C PHE A 121 0.96 8.09 6.19
N SER A 122 2.00 7.56 5.56
CA SER A 122 3.31 8.21 5.56
C SER A 122 4.06 7.89 4.28
N LEU A 123 4.90 8.83 3.84
CA LEU A 123 5.92 8.54 2.87
C LEU A 123 6.96 7.59 3.47
N PRO A 124 7.27 6.46 2.81
CA PRO A 124 8.20 5.47 3.31
C PRO A 124 9.61 6.06 3.54
N VAL A 125 10.06 5.99 4.80
CA VAL A 125 11.26 6.68 5.32
C VAL A 125 12.57 6.24 4.63
N ALA A 126 12.63 5.03 4.09
CA ALA A 126 13.88 4.42 3.66
C ALA A 126 14.32 4.78 2.23
N VAL A 127 13.70 5.78 1.61
CA VAL A 127 14.21 6.37 0.38
C VAL A 127 14.78 7.75 0.65
N THR A 128 16.10 7.88 0.54
CA THR A 128 16.74 9.19 0.51
C THR A 128 16.30 9.93 -0.75
N GLY A 129 15.76 11.13 -0.56
CA GLY A 129 15.20 11.92 -1.63
C GLY A 129 14.43 13.11 -1.09
N LYS A 130 13.77 13.80 -2.01
CA LYS A 130 13.03 15.01 -1.70
C LYS A 130 11.70 15.07 -2.43
N VAL A 131 10.75 15.71 -1.77
CA VAL A 131 9.46 16.09 -2.37
C VAL A 131 9.70 17.27 -3.31
N ILE A 132 9.17 17.15 -4.52
CA ILE A 132 9.35 18.11 -5.62
C ILE A 132 8.03 18.59 -6.22
N GLY A 133 6.90 18.25 -5.63
CA GLY A 133 5.58 18.64 -6.10
C GLY A 133 4.49 17.92 -5.33
N PHE A 134 3.29 18.46 -5.36
CA PHE A 134 2.11 17.87 -4.76
C PHE A 134 1.00 17.71 -5.80
N HIS A 135 0.16 16.70 -5.59
CA HIS A 135 -1.05 16.46 -6.37
C HIS A 135 -2.15 15.93 -5.44
N GLY A 136 -3.40 15.93 -5.87
CA GLY A 136 -4.48 15.44 -5.03
C GLY A 136 -5.87 15.76 -5.54
N LYS A 137 -6.81 15.81 -4.60
CA LYS A 137 -8.19 16.24 -4.85
C LYS A 137 -8.62 17.21 -3.76
N SER A 138 -9.38 18.23 -4.11
CA SER A 138 -9.86 19.23 -3.14
C SER A 138 -11.21 19.81 -3.51
N GLY A 139 -11.99 20.19 -2.50
CA GLY A 139 -13.25 20.90 -2.60
C GLY A 139 -13.33 21.92 -1.47
N TRP A 140 -14.31 21.76 -0.58
CA TRP A 140 -14.37 22.55 0.66
C TRP A 140 -13.25 22.23 1.65
N PHE A 141 -12.70 21.02 1.56
CA PHE A 141 -11.52 20.58 2.30
C PHE A 141 -10.46 20.05 1.32
N LEU A 142 -9.31 19.68 1.86
CA LEU A 142 -8.36 18.86 1.14
C LEU A 142 -8.83 17.39 1.18
N ASP A 143 -9.50 16.93 0.13
CA ASP A 143 -10.05 15.56 0.05
C ASP A 143 -8.95 14.50 0.04
N SER A 144 -7.92 14.68 -0.78
CA SER A 144 -6.78 13.76 -0.85
C SER A 144 -5.48 14.46 -1.24
N ILE A 145 -4.34 13.88 -0.86
CA ILE A 145 -3.01 14.42 -1.10
C ILE A 145 -2.01 13.32 -1.46
N GLY A 146 -1.21 13.57 -2.47
CA GLY A 146 -0.05 12.79 -2.89
C GLY A 146 1.09 13.72 -3.27
N CYS A 147 2.21 13.15 -3.69
CA CYS A 147 3.39 13.94 -4.02
C CYS A 147 4.23 13.35 -5.16
N HIS A 148 4.98 14.24 -5.80
CA HIS A 148 6.07 13.90 -6.70
C HIS A 148 7.35 13.80 -5.88
N PHE A 149 8.00 12.64 -5.92
CA PHE A 149 9.19 12.36 -5.13
C PHE A 149 10.40 12.09 -6.03
N LYS A 150 11.53 12.72 -5.73
CA LYS A 150 12.80 12.51 -6.43
C LYS A 150 13.76 11.75 -5.55
N LYS A 151 14.12 10.53 -5.96
CA LYS A 151 15.21 9.77 -5.32
C LYS A 151 16.55 10.49 -5.47
N GLU A 152 17.26 10.62 -4.37
CA GLU A 152 18.67 11.01 -4.41
C GLU A 152 19.50 9.78 -4.80
N LYS A 153 20.47 9.99 -5.70
CA LYS A 153 21.47 8.95 -5.94
C LYS A 153 22.46 9.10 -4.79
N ASN A 154 22.40 8.22 -3.80
CA ASN A 154 23.55 8.06 -2.92
C ASN A 154 24.72 7.73 -3.83
N ALA A 155 25.74 8.60 -3.86
CA ALA A 155 27.05 8.16 -4.31
C ALA A 155 27.37 6.93 -3.46
N THR A 156 27.65 5.80 -4.12
CA THR A 156 28.22 4.63 -3.45
C THR A 156 29.31 5.11 -2.49
N PRO A 157 29.37 4.61 -1.24
CA PRO A 157 30.56 4.83 -0.44
C PRO A 157 31.72 4.34 -1.30
N SER A 158 32.65 5.24 -1.61
CA SER A 158 33.86 4.89 -2.34
C SER A 158 34.47 3.66 -1.68
N SER A 159 34.70 2.61 -2.45
CA SER A 159 35.39 1.42 -1.98
C SER A 159 36.81 1.82 -1.58
N ASN A 160 37.02 2.07 -0.30
CA ASN A 160 38.32 2.17 0.36
C ASN A 160 38.10 1.89 1.86
N ALA A 161 37.71 0.66 2.18
CA ALA A 161 37.85 0.11 3.53
C ALA A 161 38.86 -1.05 3.45
N PRO A 162 39.95 -1.03 4.25
CA PRO A 162 41.00 -2.04 4.16
C PRO A 162 40.48 -3.43 4.48
N SER A 163 40.93 -4.39 3.69
CA SER A 163 40.79 -5.82 3.90
C SER A 163 41.36 -6.27 5.24
N ALA A 164 40.51 -6.47 6.25
CA ALA A 164 40.84 -7.24 7.45
C ALA A 164 39.55 -7.71 8.14
N LEU A 165 38.94 -8.78 7.63
CA LEU A 165 38.06 -9.74 8.33
C LEU A 165 37.72 -10.86 7.36
N ARG A 166 38.73 -11.65 7.00
CA ARG A 166 38.61 -12.98 6.41
C ARG A 166 39.45 -13.93 7.24
N SER A 167 38.88 -14.56 8.25
CA SER A 167 39.30 -15.88 8.74
C SER A 167 38.45 -16.31 9.95
N ILE A 168 37.30 -16.94 9.71
CA ILE A 168 36.88 -18.08 10.54
C ILE A 168 36.36 -19.15 9.56
N THR A 169 37.33 -19.91 9.07
CA THR A 169 37.32 -21.36 8.76
C THR A 169 35.99 -22.08 8.51
N ARG A 170 35.83 -22.58 7.27
CA ARG A 170 35.18 -23.88 6.96
C ARG A 170 36.15 -25.00 7.38
N PRO A 171 35.68 -26.24 7.69
CA PRO A 171 35.65 -27.25 6.64
C PRO A 171 34.47 -28.25 6.70
N HIS A 172 34.34 -28.99 5.60
CA HIS A 172 33.44 -30.09 5.31
C HIS A 172 33.28 -31.13 6.44
N ASP A 173 32.05 -31.62 6.63
CA ASP A 173 31.81 -32.99 7.03
C ASP A 173 30.77 -33.66 6.13
N LYS A 174 31.10 -34.88 5.73
CA LYS A 174 30.33 -35.80 4.90
C LYS A 174 29.34 -36.55 5.79
N ASN A 175 28.12 -36.06 5.92
CA ASN A 175 26.91 -36.89 6.04
C ASN A 175 25.68 -36.00 5.94
N GLY A 176 24.72 -36.40 5.11
CA GLY A 176 23.52 -35.64 4.80
C GLY A 176 22.64 -35.43 6.03
N ASN A 177 22.36 -34.15 6.30
CA ASN A 177 21.15 -33.55 6.89
C ASN A 177 21.55 -32.23 7.56
N ARG A 178 21.39 -31.11 6.83
CA ARG A 178 21.57 -29.77 7.40
C ARG A 178 20.22 -29.15 7.71
N TYR A 179 19.93 -29.05 8.99
CA TYR A 179 19.00 -28.07 9.54
C TYR A 179 19.65 -26.69 9.40
N ALA A 180 18.93 -25.74 8.79
CA ALA A 180 19.38 -24.37 8.67
C ALA A 180 19.26 -23.67 10.03
N ASP A 181 20.38 -23.10 10.43
CA ASP A 181 20.61 -22.29 11.61
C ASP A 181 19.73 -21.04 11.65
N SER A 182 19.32 -20.72 12.86
CA SER A 182 18.31 -19.75 13.26
C SER A 182 18.91 -18.34 13.31
N ASN A 183 19.14 -17.67 12.17
CA ASN A 183 19.38 -16.21 12.18
C ASN A 183 19.20 -15.49 10.82
N ALA A 184 18.41 -16.03 9.90
CA ALA A 184 18.04 -15.34 8.66
C ALA A 184 16.55 -15.01 8.71
N GLY A 185 16.19 -13.72 8.69
CA GLY A 185 14.81 -13.27 8.55
C GLY A 185 14.24 -13.81 7.24
N TYR A 186 13.42 -14.86 7.34
CA TYR A 186 12.86 -15.53 6.17
C TYR A 186 11.72 -14.69 5.58
N ASP A 187 11.81 -14.45 4.26
CA ASP A 187 10.64 -14.26 3.40
C ASP A 187 9.74 -15.49 3.52
N MET A 188 8.41 -15.30 3.52
CA MET A 188 7.42 -16.36 3.71
C MET A 188 7.73 -17.61 2.87
N VAL A 189 8.15 -18.69 3.54
CA VAL A 189 8.17 -20.05 2.99
C VAL A 189 6.93 -20.78 3.52
N LEU A 190 5.90 -20.88 2.69
CA LEU A 190 4.70 -21.67 2.98
C LEU A 190 4.90 -23.10 2.45
N ALA A 191 5.12 -24.04 3.37
CA ALA A 191 4.97 -25.46 3.10
C ALA A 191 3.52 -25.87 3.42
N VAL A 192 2.75 -26.26 2.40
CA VAL A 192 1.43 -26.92 2.60
C VAL A 192 1.64 -28.42 2.43
N ARG A 193 1.15 -29.21 3.38
CA ARG A 193 1.28 -30.67 3.40
C ARG A 193 0.09 -31.33 2.70
N ASP A 194 0.34 -32.12 1.66
CA ASP A 194 -0.60 -33.15 1.18
C ASP A 194 -0.27 -34.49 1.87
N ARG A 195 -1.27 -35.33 2.13
CA ARG A 195 -1.10 -36.60 2.84
C ARG A 195 -0.58 -37.66 1.85
N GLY A 196 0.71 -37.56 1.53
CA GLY A 196 1.45 -38.46 0.67
C GLY A 196 2.93 -38.10 0.57
N ASP A 197 3.65 -38.06 1.70
CA ASP A 197 5.12 -38.02 1.91
C ASP A 197 6.07 -37.39 0.86
N SER A 198 5.60 -36.42 0.07
CA SER A 198 6.35 -35.81 -1.03
C SER A 198 6.41 -34.30 -0.86
N TYR A 199 7.60 -33.75 -0.64
CA TYR A 199 7.84 -32.30 -0.64
C TYR A 199 7.92 -31.80 -2.09
N SER A 200 7.02 -30.90 -2.49
CA SER A 200 7.24 -30.07 -3.68
C SER A 200 7.38 -28.61 -3.27
N VAL A 201 8.61 -28.08 -3.38
CA VAL A 201 8.90 -26.65 -3.27
C VAL A 201 8.52 -26.02 -4.61
N LEU A 202 7.41 -25.30 -4.67
CA LEU A 202 7.03 -24.51 -5.85
C LEU A 202 7.53 -23.08 -5.66
N THR A 203 8.67 -22.76 -6.27
CA THR A 203 9.09 -21.38 -6.51
C THR A 203 8.22 -20.80 -7.64
N SER A 204 7.54 -19.67 -7.42
CA SER A 204 6.76 -18.99 -8.45
C SER A 204 7.68 -18.42 -9.54
N ASN A 205 7.86 -19.18 -10.61
CA ASN A 205 8.28 -18.62 -11.89
C ASN A 205 7.02 -18.08 -12.57
N ASN A 206 6.98 -16.76 -12.78
CA ASN A 206 5.92 -16.05 -13.52
C ASN A 206 5.60 -16.75 -14.86
N PRO A 207 4.34 -17.14 -15.12
CA PRO A 207 3.89 -17.40 -16.48
C PRO A 207 3.70 -16.05 -17.17
N LYS A 208 4.38 -15.84 -18.31
CA LYS A 208 4.03 -14.77 -19.25
C LYS A 208 2.72 -15.17 -19.92
N GLU A 209 1.63 -14.47 -19.66
CA GLU A 209 0.42 -14.54 -20.50
C GLU A 209 0.15 -13.19 -21.18
N GLN A 210 -0.12 -13.33 -22.47
CA GLN A 210 -0.14 -12.30 -23.50
C GLN A 210 -1.61 -12.14 -23.93
N TYR A 211 -2.26 -11.03 -23.58
CA TYR A 211 -3.60 -10.71 -24.10
C TYR A 211 -3.47 -9.98 -25.44
N PRO A 212 -4.33 -10.27 -26.44
CA PRO A 212 -4.17 -9.73 -27.78
C PRO A 212 -4.58 -8.26 -27.87
N ASN A 213 -3.85 -7.53 -28.72
CA ASN A 213 -4.07 -6.14 -29.09
C ASN A 213 -5.52 -5.87 -29.52
N GLN A 214 -6.13 -4.83 -28.98
CA GLN A 214 -7.19 -4.09 -29.65
C GLN A 214 -6.79 -2.63 -29.84
N SER A 215 -7.19 -2.13 -30.99
CA SER A 215 -6.68 -1.03 -31.78
C SER A 215 -7.04 0.37 -31.27
N GLN A 216 -6.06 1.26 -31.44
CA GLN A 216 -6.16 2.67 -31.83
C GLN A 216 -7.57 3.30 -31.80
N ASP A 217 -7.87 4.04 -30.74
CA ASP A 217 -8.36 5.40 -30.91
C ASP A 217 -8.00 6.30 -29.73
N ALA A 218 -7.77 7.56 -30.06
CA ALA A 218 -7.08 8.54 -29.23
C ALA A 218 -7.91 9.01 -28.03
N THR A 219 -7.45 8.71 -26.81
CA THR A 219 -7.32 9.68 -25.69
C THR A 219 -6.45 9.04 -24.59
N LEU A 220 -5.24 9.58 -24.41
CA LEU A 220 -4.31 9.25 -23.33
C LEU A 220 -4.89 9.68 -21.98
N TRP A 221 -5.81 8.91 -21.40
CA TRP A 221 -6.20 9.03 -20.00
C TRP A 221 -5.59 7.84 -19.29
N ASN A 222 -4.42 8.09 -18.69
CA ASN A 222 -3.87 7.19 -17.69
C ASN A 222 -4.96 6.94 -16.65
N LYS A 223 -5.57 5.75 -16.71
CA LYS A 223 -6.40 5.19 -15.67
C LYS A 223 -5.50 5.09 -14.44
N MET A 224 -5.40 6.18 -13.67
CA MET A 224 -4.63 6.26 -12.42
C MET A 224 -5.31 5.32 -11.43
N VAL A 225 -4.90 4.05 -11.48
CA VAL A 225 -5.21 3.07 -10.45
C VAL A 225 -4.40 3.48 -9.23
N SER A 226 -5.09 3.97 -8.20
CA SER A 226 -4.51 4.17 -6.87
C SER A 226 -3.98 2.83 -6.37
N LEU A 227 -2.66 2.65 -6.42
CA LEU A 227 -1.98 1.54 -5.78
C LEU A 227 -1.88 1.87 -4.29
N PRO A 228 -2.48 1.08 -3.38
CA PRO A 228 -2.20 1.23 -1.96
C PRO A 228 -0.69 1.01 -1.77
N SER A 229 -0.03 1.94 -1.08
CA SER A 229 1.33 1.71 -0.60
C SER A 229 1.22 0.86 0.67
N PHE A 230 1.81 -0.33 0.64
CA PHE A 230 1.94 -1.18 1.82
C PHE A 230 3.33 -1.00 2.43
N TYR A 231 3.41 -1.04 3.75
CA TYR A 231 4.69 -1.07 4.46
C TYR A 231 5.29 -2.48 4.35
N SER A 232 6.55 -2.57 3.91
CA SER A 232 7.41 -3.71 4.23
C SER A 232 8.34 -3.29 5.35
N ASP A 233 8.61 -4.18 6.31
CA ASP A 233 9.52 -3.93 7.43
C ASP A 233 10.97 -3.65 7.00
N ASN A 234 11.30 -3.88 5.71
CA ASN A 234 12.66 -3.78 5.21
C ASN A 234 13.00 -2.40 4.61
N GLY A 235 12.08 -1.43 4.66
CA GLY A 235 12.32 -0.07 4.18
C GLY A 235 12.52 0.08 2.65
N THR A 236 12.64 -1.01 1.91
CA THR A 236 12.76 -0.95 0.45
C THR A 236 11.44 -0.55 -0.19
N MET A 237 11.44 0.60 -0.87
CA MET A 237 10.37 0.98 -1.80
C MET A 237 10.40 0.11 -3.05
N THR A 238 9.63 -0.97 -3.01
CA THR A 238 9.02 -1.50 -4.22
C THR A 238 7.65 -0.84 -4.34
N ILE A 239 7.38 -0.14 -5.45
CA ILE A 239 6.00 -0.07 -5.94
C ILE A 239 5.68 -1.51 -6.31
N SER A 240 5.30 -2.30 -5.31
CA SER A 240 4.95 -3.69 -5.53
C SER A 240 3.58 -3.63 -6.17
N THR A 241 3.56 -3.84 -7.48
CA THR A 241 2.38 -4.43 -8.11
C THR A 241 1.90 -5.55 -7.19
N PRO A 242 0.64 -5.55 -6.75
CA PRO A 242 0.17 -6.53 -5.77
C PRO A 242 0.59 -7.95 -6.17
N VAL A 243 1.31 -8.60 -5.28
CA VAL A 243 1.77 -9.98 -5.50
C VAL A 243 0.58 -10.89 -5.23
N ARG A 244 0.24 -11.73 -6.21
CA ARG A 244 -0.83 -12.71 -6.08
C ARG A 244 -0.26 -13.99 -5.46
N PHE A 245 -0.92 -14.50 -4.41
CA PHE A 245 -0.61 -15.78 -3.79
C PHE A 245 -1.79 -16.74 -3.97
N GLY A 246 -1.51 -18.00 -4.31
CA GLY A 246 -2.53 -18.97 -4.73
C GLY A 246 -2.94 -18.80 -6.21
N PRO A 247 -4.15 -19.24 -6.61
CA PRO A 247 -5.19 -19.85 -5.78
C PRO A 247 -4.81 -21.26 -5.29
N TRP A 248 -5.41 -21.67 -4.17
CA TRP A 248 -5.38 -23.05 -3.68
C TRP A 248 -6.80 -23.62 -3.68
N GLY A 249 -6.97 -24.92 -3.88
CA GLY A 249 -8.28 -25.58 -3.94
C GLY A 249 -8.44 -26.46 -5.17
N GLY A 250 -9.70 -26.68 -5.59
CA GLY A 250 -10.01 -27.45 -6.79
C GLY A 250 -9.98 -26.62 -8.08
N ASN A 251 -10.07 -27.31 -9.22
CA ASN A 251 -10.05 -26.71 -10.56
C ASN A 251 -11.44 -26.34 -11.11
N GLY A 252 -12.47 -26.33 -10.26
CA GLY A 252 -13.85 -26.01 -10.64
C GLY A 252 -14.25 -24.58 -10.28
N GLY A 253 -15.48 -24.19 -10.67
CA GLY A 253 -16.05 -22.87 -10.37
C GLY A 253 -15.77 -21.82 -11.45
N THR A 254 -16.21 -20.59 -11.20
CA THR A 254 -15.94 -19.43 -12.06
C THR A 254 -14.84 -18.57 -11.44
N ILE A 255 -13.88 -18.15 -12.27
CA ILE A 255 -12.79 -17.27 -11.86
C ILE A 255 -13.37 -15.89 -11.50
N PHE A 256 -12.87 -15.28 -10.43
CA PHE A 256 -13.19 -13.91 -10.05
C PHE A 256 -11.95 -13.19 -9.50
N ASP A 257 -11.94 -11.87 -9.62
CA ASP A 257 -10.97 -10.96 -9.01
C ASP A 257 -11.74 -9.70 -8.60
N ASP A 258 -11.76 -9.37 -7.31
CA ASP A 258 -12.46 -8.18 -6.81
C ASP A 258 -11.66 -6.89 -7.09
N GLY A 259 -10.39 -7.01 -7.52
CA GLY A 259 -9.47 -5.91 -7.71
C GLY A 259 -8.73 -5.52 -6.42
N ILE A 260 -8.14 -4.33 -6.42
CA ILE A 260 -7.26 -3.86 -5.35
C ILE A 260 -8.01 -2.84 -4.47
N TYR A 261 -7.85 -3.00 -3.16
CA TYR A 261 -8.48 -2.18 -2.12
C TYR A 261 -7.42 -1.77 -1.08
N THR A 262 -7.68 -0.72 -0.30
CA THR A 262 -6.75 -0.25 0.75
C THR A 262 -6.71 -1.18 1.94
N GLY A 263 -7.78 -1.94 2.18
CA GLY A 263 -7.83 -2.91 3.26
C GLY A 263 -9.07 -3.79 3.22
N VAL A 264 -9.12 -4.72 4.17
CA VAL A 264 -10.28 -5.60 4.40
C VAL A 264 -10.87 -5.22 5.75
N ARG A 265 -12.18 -4.94 5.80
CA ARG A 265 -12.90 -4.53 7.03
C ARG A 265 -13.70 -5.68 7.64
N GLN A 266 -14.32 -6.51 6.80
CA GLN A 266 -15.15 -7.61 7.27
C GLN A 266 -15.21 -8.73 6.22
N ILE A 267 -15.27 -9.97 6.67
CA ILE A 267 -15.46 -11.16 5.82
C ILE A 267 -16.69 -11.90 6.35
N ASN A 268 -17.65 -12.13 5.45
CA ASN A 268 -18.82 -12.97 5.71
C ASN A 268 -18.64 -14.30 5.00
N LEU A 269 -18.67 -15.39 5.76
CA LEU A 269 -18.61 -16.75 5.27
C LEU A 269 -19.93 -17.47 5.50
N LYS A 270 -20.23 -18.48 4.68
CA LYS A 270 -21.22 -19.49 5.01
C LYS A 270 -20.63 -20.88 4.84
N ARG A 271 -21.05 -21.79 5.71
CA ARG A 271 -20.57 -23.18 5.77
C ARG A 271 -21.62 -24.18 5.27
N GLY A 272 -21.29 -24.92 4.22
CA GLY A 272 -22.02 -26.10 3.73
C GLY A 272 -21.19 -27.37 3.94
N LEU A 273 -20.89 -28.11 2.87
CA LEU A 273 -19.91 -29.23 2.85
C LEU A 273 -18.44 -28.75 2.86
N GLY A 274 -18.22 -27.51 3.23
CA GLY A 274 -17.02 -26.70 3.08
C GLY A 274 -17.44 -25.22 3.10
N ILE A 275 -16.54 -24.32 2.74
CA ILE A 275 -16.88 -22.89 2.59
C ILE A 275 -17.75 -22.72 1.33
N SER A 276 -19.03 -22.41 1.50
CA SER A 276 -20.02 -22.37 0.42
C SER A 276 -20.22 -20.99 -0.18
N THR A 277 -20.08 -19.93 0.64
CA THR A 277 -20.10 -18.55 0.17
C THR A 277 -19.07 -17.70 0.90
N MET A 278 -18.54 -16.71 0.19
CA MET A 278 -17.73 -15.64 0.77
C MET A 278 -18.21 -14.29 0.23
N LYS A 279 -18.31 -13.29 1.10
CA LYS A 279 -18.52 -11.90 0.72
C LYS A 279 -17.66 -11.00 1.60
N VAL A 280 -16.90 -10.11 0.99
CA VAL A 280 -15.93 -9.28 1.71
C VAL A 280 -16.38 -7.81 1.67
N LEU A 281 -16.27 -7.13 2.81
CA LEU A 281 -16.37 -5.67 2.91
C LEU A 281 -14.94 -5.12 2.89
N TYR A 282 -14.61 -4.44 1.82
CA TYR A 282 -13.31 -3.79 1.64
C TYR A 282 -13.33 -2.36 2.16
N ASP A 283 -12.14 -1.84 2.47
CA ASP A 283 -11.89 -0.41 2.54
C ASP A 283 -11.37 0.07 1.19
N ARG A 284 -11.89 1.19 0.68
CA ARG A 284 -11.30 1.94 -0.42
C ARG A 284 -11.10 3.37 0.05
N ASN A 285 -9.86 3.68 0.44
CA ASN A 285 -9.47 4.98 0.95
C ASN A 285 -10.42 5.50 2.05
N GLY A 286 -10.69 4.69 3.07
CA GLY A 286 -11.57 5.06 4.19
C GLY A 286 -13.06 4.80 3.96
N GLN A 287 -13.49 4.55 2.71
CA GLN A 287 -14.88 4.20 2.39
C GLN A 287 -15.08 2.68 2.42
N ALA A 288 -16.13 2.22 3.12
CA ALA A 288 -16.49 0.81 3.15
C ALA A 288 -17.26 0.40 1.89
N ILE A 289 -16.78 -0.61 1.16
CA ILE A 289 -17.37 -1.08 -0.11
C ILE A 289 -17.54 -2.61 -0.08
N TRP A 290 -18.76 -3.08 -0.26
CA TRP A 290 -19.01 -4.51 -0.40
C TRP A 290 -18.55 -5.03 -1.76
N GLY A 291 -17.76 -6.10 -1.75
CA GLY A 291 -17.51 -6.92 -2.93
C GLY A 291 -18.71 -7.79 -3.28
N ASP A 292 -18.65 -8.41 -4.45
CA ASP A 292 -19.66 -9.37 -4.88
C ASP A 292 -19.66 -10.60 -3.97
N LYS A 293 -20.83 -11.20 -3.82
CA LYS A 293 -20.94 -12.50 -3.13
C LYS A 293 -20.44 -13.59 -4.07
N ARG A 294 -19.49 -14.40 -3.59
CA ARG A 294 -18.95 -15.58 -4.30
C ARG A 294 -19.56 -16.85 -3.72
N GLY A 295 -19.79 -17.85 -4.57
CA GLY A 295 -20.37 -19.15 -4.20
C GLY A 295 -21.91 -19.20 -4.20
N SER A 296 -22.46 -20.38 -3.86
CA SER A 296 -23.90 -20.64 -3.95
C SER A 296 -24.60 -20.50 -2.61
N SER A 297 -25.77 -19.85 -2.62
CA SER A 297 -26.56 -19.66 -1.40
C SER A 297 -27.32 -20.95 -1.06
N GLY A 298 -26.83 -21.69 -0.08
CA GLY A 298 -27.55 -22.81 0.55
C GLY A 298 -27.98 -22.49 1.99
N ALA A 299 -28.75 -23.41 2.59
CA ALA A 299 -29.05 -23.41 4.02
C ALA A 299 -27.78 -23.73 4.81
N ALA A 300 -27.01 -22.69 5.13
CA ALA A 300 -25.68 -22.77 5.70
C ALA A 300 -25.57 -21.78 6.86
N ARG A 301 -24.91 -22.19 7.94
CA ARG A 301 -24.60 -21.28 9.07
C ARG A 301 -23.71 -20.16 8.55
N ALA A 302 -24.05 -18.92 8.91
CA ALA A 302 -23.30 -17.74 8.53
C ALA A 302 -22.31 -17.38 9.64
N GLU A 303 -21.08 -17.08 9.25
CA GLU A 303 -20.01 -16.64 10.12
C GLU A 303 -19.55 -15.26 9.66
N LYS A 304 -19.28 -14.37 10.61
CA LYS A 304 -18.89 -12.98 10.35
C LYS A 304 -17.60 -12.69 11.09
N VAL A 305 -16.61 -12.23 10.34
CA VAL A 305 -15.30 -11.80 10.86
C VAL A 305 -15.19 -10.31 10.61
N VAL A 306 -15.06 -9.51 11.66
CA VAL A 306 -14.87 -8.06 11.54
C VAL A 306 -13.47 -7.74 12.02
N PHE A 307 -12.72 -7.03 11.18
CA PHE A 307 -11.42 -6.49 11.52
C PHE A 307 -11.58 -5.03 11.92
N ASP A 308 -10.90 -4.63 12.99
CA ASP A 308 -10.84 -3.23 13.42
C ASP A 308 -9.90 -2.41 12.53
N PHE A 309 -10.21 -2.32 11.22
CA PHE A 309 -9.39 -1.58 10.26
C PHE A 309 -9.49 -0.06 10.50
N PRO A 310 -8.36 0.67 10.55
CA PRO A 310 -7.02 0.29 10.10
C PRO A 310 -6.09 -0.25 11.19
N SER A 311 -6.55 -0.39 12.44
CA SER A 311 -5.70 -0.81 13.55
C SER A 311 -5.37 -2.32 13.52
N GLU A 312 -6.24 -3.12 12.89
CA GLU A 312 -6.08 -4.56 12.65
C GLU A 312 -6.08 -4.84 11.14
N ILE A 313 -4.96 -5.36 10.61
CA ILE A 313 -4.76 -5.57 9.17
C ILE A 313 -4.61 -7.07 8.89
N LEU A 314 -5.33 -7.58 7.89
CA LEU A 314 -5.18 -8.96 7.39
C LEU A 314 -3.80 -9.14 6.74
N THR A 315 -2.99 -10.08 7.22
CA THR A 315 -1.61 -10.30 6.76
C THR A 315 -1.51 -11.51 5.83
N HIS A 316 -2.15 -12.62 6.19
CA HIS A 316 -2.17 -13.84 5.39
C HIS A 316 -3.38 -14.71 5.75
N ILE A 317 -3.62 -15.73 4.93
CA ILE A 317 -4.73 -16.67 5.08
C ILE A 317 -4.14 -18.08 5.06
N THR A 318 -4.60 -18.94 5.96
CA THR A 318 -4.28 -20.38 5.95
C THR A 318 -5.57 -21.18 5.87
N GLY A 319 -5.50 -22.44 5.45
CA GLY A 319 -6.70 -23.25 5.35
C GLY A 319 -6.44 -24.66 4.82
N TYR A 320 -7.52 -25.42 4.70
CA TYR A 320 -7.52 -26.77 4.14
C TYR A 320 -8.53 -26.87 3.00
N PHE A 321 -8.22 -27.68 1.99
CA PHE A 321 -9.13 -28.01 0.90
C PHE A 321 -9.15 -29.52 0.68
N SER A 322 -10.32 -30.06 0.31
CA SER A 322 -10.51 -31.49 0.07
C SER A 322 -11.77 -31.74 -0.73
N SER A 323 -11.87 -32.94 -1.29
CA SER A 323 -13.06 -33.41 -2.01
C SER A 323 -14.26 -33.47 -1.07
N THR A 324 -15.44 -33.07 -1.55
CA THR A 324 -16.68 -33.10 -0.75
C THR A 324 -17.22 -34.51 -0.50
N MET A 325 -16.85 -35.47 -1.36
CA MET A 325 -17.20 -36.88 -1.31
C MET A 325 -16.22 -37.69 -2.18
N ILE A 326 -16.31 -39.02 -2.19
CA ILE A 326 -15.37 -39.95 -2.85
C ILE A 326 -15.11 -39.62 -4.34
N MET A 327 -16.10 -39.03 -5.04
CA MET A 327 -16.00 -38.54 -6.42
C MET A 327 -16.45 -37.06 -6.55
N GLY A 328 -16.32 -36.29 -5.47
CA GLY A 328 -16.81 -34.91 -5.39
C GLY A 328 -15.76 -33.88 -5.76
N SER A 329 -16.21 -32.69 -6.14
CA SER A 329 -15.34 -31.54 -6.39
C SER A 329 -14.50 -31.21 -5.14
N THR A 330 -13.21 -30.92 -5.36
CA THR A 330 -12.33 -30.36 -4.34
C THR A 330 -12.73 -28.93 -4.03
N VAL A 331 -13.03 -28.64 -2.77
CA VAL A 331 -13.45 -27.31 -2.30
C VAL A 331 -12.61 -26.90 -1.09
N ILE A 332 -12.60 -25.60 -0.79
CA ILE A 332 -12.07 -25.11 0.48
C ILE A 332 -12.94 -25.63 1.62
N LYS A 333 -12.32 -26.34 2.56
CA LYS A 333 -12.97 -26.94 3.74
C LYS A 333 -12.86 -26.04 4.95
N SER A 334 -11.72 -25.38 5.13
CA SER A 334 -11.51 -24.44 6.23
C SER A 334 -10.61 -23.27 5.85
N LEU A 335 -10.83 -22.13 6.52
CA LEU A 335 -10.05 -20.90 6.39
C LEU A 335 -9.76 -20.30 7.77
N THR A 336 -8.56 -19.79 7.96
CA THR A 336 -8.15 -18.97 9.11
C THR A 336 -7.53 -17.69 8.58
N PHE A 337 -7.98 -16.56 9.10
CA PHE A 337 -7.51 -15.24 8.71
C PHE A 337 -6.57 -14.71 9.79
N HIS A 338 -5.32 -14.46 9.44
CA HIS A 338 -4.30 -13.97 10.37
C HIS A 338 -4.15 -12.46 10.21
N THR A 339 -4.23 -11.73 11.31
CA THR A 339 -4.08 -10.27 11.33
C THR A 339 -2.80 -9.86 12.05
N THR A 340 -2.49 -8.57 12.01
CA THR A 340 -1.42 -7.97 12.84
C THR A 340 -1.66 -8.12 14.35
N LYS A 341 -2.89 -8.44 14.79
CA LYS A 341 -3.23 -8.60 16.21
C LYS A 341 -3.47 -10.04 16.64
N LYS A 342 -4.18 -10.83 15.83
CA LYS A 342 -4.62 -12.18 16.20
C LYS A 342 -5.04 -13.00 14.98
N SER A 343 -5.29 -14.28 15.19
CA SER A 343 -5.90 -15.17 14.19
C SER A 343 -7.40 -15.28 14.42
N HIS A 344 -8.18 -15.32 13.35
CA HIS A 344 -9.62 -15.56 13.35
C HIS A 344 -9.91 -16.86 12.62
N GLY A 345 -10.51 -17.84 13.31
CA GLY A 345 -10.83 -19.17 12.76
C GLY A 345 -10.26 -20.32 13.61
N PRO A 346 -10.22 -21.55 13.08
CA PRO A 346 -10.65 -21.90 11.73
C PRO A 346 -12.16 -21.76 11.55
N PHE A 347 -12.55 -21.31 10.37
CA PHE A 347 -13.92 -21.31 9.87
C PHE A 347 -14.06 -22.48 8.92
N GLY A 348 -15.10 -23.29 9.06
CA GLY A 348 -15.28 -24.50 8.26
C GLY A 348 -15.20 -25.79 9.06
N ASP A 349 -14.51 -26.80 8.51
CA ASP A 349 -14.25 -28.10 9.15
C ASP A 349 -13.00 -28.09 10.05
#